data_AF-A0A1G0WDV1-F1
#
_entry.id   AF-A0A1G0WDV1-F1
#
_cell.length_a   1.000
_cell.length_b   1.000
_cell.length_c   1.000
_cell.angle_alpha   90.00
_cell.angle_beta   90.00
_cell.angle_gamma   90.00
#
_symmetry.space_group_name_H-M   'P 1'
#
loop_
_entity.id
_entity.type
_entity.pdbx_description
1 polymer ?
#
loop_
_entity_poly.entity_id
_entity_poly.type
_entity_poly.pdbx_seq_one_letter_code
_entity_poly.pdbx_strand_id
1 'polypeptide(L)'
;MPQTSREIVRRSLDFDTPERMPRDLWVLPEMERKHPGILKKIREAYPSDFAWLPGTSNFNWISSVYNVSPRLKGNPYKAGEYIDEWGCVFDNVYDGIIGEIKKPLIEDISDINRVIPPYEILPSDYAKARDFVNSFCGNSDKFVFGSCCPRLWERIQFILGTENAMMDIMLYENEFRDLLRIIHDFNLKELEFWASTDVDVLMFMDDWGCQNQLLLRPEIWRNIFKPLYKEYCDLAHSNGKYIFMHSDGYIIDIYKDLIEIGVNAVNSQLFCMDMRQIAKEVKNKITFWGEIDRQHVLVSNDLEKGRAAVRKVAESLYNPKGGIIAQFELGTGANPDMAMVIYDEWEKIQKR
;
A
#
# COMPACT_ATOMS: atom_id res chain seq x y z
N MET A 1 9.61 16.91 25.67
CA MET A 1 9.44 15.44 25.80
C MET A 1 9.77 14.84 24.44
N PRO A 2 10.35 13.64 24.35
CA PRO A 2 10.53 12.96 23.07
C PRO A 2 9.16 12.76 22.39
N GLN A 3 9.14 12.83 21.07
CA GLN A 3 7.92 12.63 20.28
C GLN A 3 7.49 11.16 20.33
N THR A 4 6.18 10.94 20.36
CA THR A 4 5.59 9.61 20.10
C THR A 4 5.80 9.23 18.63
N SER A 5 5.72 7.92 18.32
CA SER A 5 5.78 7.44 16.93
C SER A 5 4.72 8.11 16.05
N ARG A 6 3.50 8.30 16.57
CA ARG A 6 2.42 9.01 15.88
C ARG A 6 2.77 10.47 15.57
N GLU A 7 3.33 11.21 16.54
CA GLU A 7 3.78 12.60 16.32
C GLU A 7 4.90 12.67 15.28
N ILE A 8 5.86 11.74 15.31
CA ILE A 8 6.94 11.64 14.32
C ILE A 8 6.38 11.48 12.91
N VAL A 9 5.44 10.56 12.72
CA VAL A 9 4.83 10.32 11.41
C VAL A 9 4.06 11.56 10.94
N ARG A 10 3.18 12.13 11.78
CA ARG A 10 2.38 13.32 11.43
C ARG A 10 3.27 14.50 11.04
N ARG A 11 4.31 14.79 11.82
CA ARG A 11 5.26 15.87 11.50
C ARG A 11 6.05 15.61 10.22
N SER A 12 6.37 14.35 9.91
CA SER A 12 6.99 14.02 8.62
C SER A 12 6.05 14.28 7.45
N LEU A 13 4.77 13.91 7.58
CA LEU A 13 3.73 14.12 6.57
C LEU A 13 3.42 15.61 6.37
N ASP A 14 3.39 16.38 7.45
CA ASP A 14 3.04 17.81 7.47
C ASP A 14 4.25 18.73 7.18
N PHE A 15 5.43 18.15 6.93
CA PHE A 15 6.68 18.89 6.76
C PHE A 15 7.01 19.82 7.96
N ASP A 16 6.83 19.32 9.19
CA ASP A 16 7.03 20.02 10.47
C ASP A 16 8.17 19.46 11.32
N THR A 17 9.30 19.11 10.69
CA THR A 17 10.57 18.75 11.36
C THR A 17 10.39 17.67 12.44
N PRO A 18 10.16 16.41 12.05
CA PRO A 18 10.09 15.30 13.01
C PRO A 18 11.44 15.09 13.69
N GLU A 19 11.46 14.63 14.95
CA GLU A 19 12.70 14.42 15.70
C GLU A 19 13.62 13.37 15.06
N ARG A 20 12.99 12.39 14.37
CA ARG A 20 13.67 11.41 13.54
C ARG A 20 12.84 11.07 12.30
N MET A 21 13.45 10.46 11.29
CA MET A 21 12.70 9.90 10.18
C MET A 21 11.76 8.78 10.69
N PRO A 22 10.48 8.75 10.27
CA PRO A 22 9.61 7.62 10.57
C PRO A 22 10.12 6.35 9.90
N ARG A 23 9.85 5.20 10.51
CA ARG A 23 10.36 3.89 10.10
C ARG A 23 9.22 2.93 9.85
N ASP A 24 9.29 2.18 8.78
CA ASP A 24 8.36 1.09 8.52
C ASP A 24 9.07 -0.10 7.85
N LEU A 25 8.71 -1.32 8.22
CA LEU A 25 9.33 -2.52 7.68
C LEU A 25 8.28 -3.53 7.28
N TRP A 26 8.20 -3.79 5.98
CA TRP A 26 7.30 -4.78 5.43
C TRP A 26 8.03 -6.11 5.33
N VAL A 27 7.39 -7.20 5.77
CA VAL A 27 8.03 -8.52 5.82
C VAL A 27 7.05 -9.57 5.33
N LEU A 28 7.44 -10.34 4.31
CA LEU A 28 6.63 -11.47 3.86
C LEU A 28 6.67 -12.62 4.88
N PRO A 29 5.59 -13.43 4.98
CA PRO A 29 5.54 -14.56 5.92
C PRO A 29 6.71 -15.55 5.77
N GLU A 30 7.25 -15.69 4.55
CA GLU A 30 8.42 -16.54 4.32
C GLU A 30 9.67 -16.05 5.06
N MET A 31 9.90 -14.74 5.09
CA MET A 31 11.03 -14.14 5.80
C MET A 31 10.90 -14.31 7.30
N GLU A 32 9.69 -14.16 7.86
CA GLU A 32 9.41 -14.46 9.28
C GLU A 32 9.80 -15.89 9.65
N ARG A 33 9.44 -16.85 8.78
CA ARG A 33 9.71 -18.26 9.01
C ARG A 33 11.20 -18.61 8.90
N LYS A 34 11.90 -18.07 7.90
CA LYS A 34 13.30 -18.40 7.62
C LYS A 34 14.28 -17.66 8.55
N HIS A 35 13.94 -16.44 8.94
CA HIS A 35 14.88 -15.51 9.58
C HIS A 35 14.33 -14.84 10.86
N PRO A 36 13.65 -15.56 11.79
CA PRO A 36 12.97 -14.94 12.93
C PRO A 36 13.93 -14.22 13.88
N GLY A 37 15.14 -14.76 14.08
CA GLY A 37 16.12 -14.19 15.01
C GLY A 37 16.69 -12.84 14.57
N ILE A 38 16.93 -12.66 13.27
CA ILE A 38 17.43 -11.38 12.74
C ILE A 38 16.30 -10.35 12.63
N LEU A 39 15.10 -10.76 12.25
CA LEU A 39 13.93 -9.88 12.25
C LEU A 39 13.60 -9.36 13.64
N LYS A 40 13.72 -10.21 14.67
CA LYS A 40 13.61 -9.77 16.07
C LYS A 40 14.62 -8.68 16.41
N LYS A 41 15.91 -8.87 16.07
CA LYS A 41 16.96 -7.86 16.28
C LYS A 41 16.68 -6.56 15.55
N ILE A 42 16.21 -6.63 14.29
CA ILE A 42 15.85 -5.44 13.50
C ILE A 42 14.72 -4.68 14.18
N ARG A 43 13.66 -5.37 14.62
CA ARG A 43 12.51 -4.75 15.30
C ARG A 43 12.85 -4.14 16.65
N GLU A 44 13.79 -4.73 17.38
CA GLU A 44 14.31 -4.21 18.64
C GLU A 44 15.16 -2.96 18.44
N ALA A 45 16.02 -2.94 17.41
CA ALA A 45 16.89 -1.80 17.09
C ALA A 45 16.13 -0.65 16.40
N TYR A 46 15.20 -0.99 15.52
CA TYR A 46 14.46 -0.08 14.65
C TYR A 46 12.97 -0.41 14.69
N PRO A 47 12.28 -0.13 15.80
CA PRO A 47 10.84 -0.38 15.90
C PRO A 47 10.09 0.46 14.86
N SER A 48 9.10 -0.16 14.18
CA SER A 48 8.22 0.55 13.25
C SER A 48 7.36 1.56 14.01
N ASP A 49 7.19 2.74 13.41
CA ASP A 49 6.29 3.79 13.90
C ASP A 49 4.82 3.53 13.59
N PHE A 50 4.56 2.50 12.80
CA PHE A 50 3.24 2.15 12.32
C PHE A 50 2.70 0.94 13.06
N ALA A 51 1.38 0.90 13.18
CA ALA A 51 0.64 -0.22 13.72
C ALA A 51 -0.52 -0.60 12.81
N TRP A 52 -0.82 -1.88 12.85
CA TRP A 52 -1.97 -2.51 12.22
C TRP A 52 -2.80 -3.15 13.32
N LEU A 53 -4.10 -3.31 13.09
CA LEU A 53 -4.95 -4.03 14.05
C LEU A 53 -4.48 -5.47 14.23
N PRO A 54 -4.77 -6.08 15.40
CA PRO A 54 -4.41 -7.47 15.66
C PRO A 54 -4.86 -8.41 14.53
N GLY A 55 -3.91 -9.20 14.02
CA GLY A 55 -4.15 -10.13 12.91
C GLY A 55 -4.01 -9.52 11.51
N THR A 56 -3.85 -8.19 11.40
CA THR A 56 -3.66 -7.50 10.12
C THR A 56 -2.22 -7.01 9.96
N SER A 57 -1.83 -6.76 8.71
CA SER A 57 -0.50 -6.27 8.35
C SER A 57 -0.53 -5.58 6.98
N ASN A 58 0.63 -5.11 6.55
CA ASN A 58 0.88 -4.60 5.20
C ASN A 58 0.79 -5.67 4.09
N PHE A 59 0.40 -6.90 4.41
CA PHE A 59 0.09 -7.96 3.45
C PHE A 59 -1.22 -8.67 3.76
N ASN A 60 -1.69 -8.64 5.01
CA ASN A 60 -2.99 -9.18 5.41
C ASN A 60 -3.94 -8.07 5.86
N TRP A 61 -4.81 -7.65 4.96
CA TRP A 61 -5.78 -6.58 5.19
C TRP A 61 -7.09 -7.08 5.78
N ILE A 62 -7.30 -8.41 5.84
CA ILE A 62 -8.54 -9.00 6.34
C ILE A 62 -8.61 -8.78 7.85
N SER A 63 -9.33 -7.73 8.24
CA SER A 63 -9.46 -7.33 9.62
C SER A 63 -10.36 -8.25 10.41
N SER A 64 -10.04 -8.45 11.69
CA SER A 64 -10.88 -9.24 12.60
C SER A 64 -12.25 -8.61 12.86
N VAL A 65 -12.48 -7.37 12.42
CA VAL A 65 -13.78 -6.70 12.48
C VAL A 65 -14.70 -7.07 11.31
N TYR A 66 -14.16 -7.66 10.24
CA TYR A 66 -14.94 -8.14 9.11
C TYR A 66 -15.51 -9.54 9.38
N ASN A 67 -16.69 -9.80 8.82
CA ASN A 67 -17.24 -11.15 8.78
C ASN A 67 -16.45 -11.97 7.75
N VAL A 68 -16.30 -13.27 8.00
CA VAL A 68 -15.69 -14.18 7.02
C VAL A 68 -16.68 -14.40 5.87
N SER A 69 -16.27 -14.10 4.64
CA SER A 69 -17.11 -14.39 3.47
C SER A 69 -17.31 -15.90 3.31
N PRO A 70 -18.53 -16.37 2.99
CA PRO A 70 -18.77 -17.77 2.65
C PRO A 70 -18.10 -18.18 1.33
N ARG A 71 -17.65 -17.22 0.51
CA ARG A 71 -16.93 -17.46 -0.74
C ARG A 71 -15.44 -17.75 -0.53
N LEU A 72 -14.87 -17.26 0.57
CA LEU A 72 -13.45 -17.39 0.89
C LEU A 72 -13.07 -18.87 1.03
N LYS A 73 -12.07 -19.32 0.27
CA LYS A 73 -11.51 -20.69 0.35
C LYS A 73 -10.00 -20.68 0.20
N GLY A 74 -9.33 -21.59 0.90
CA GLY A 74 -7.87 -21.73 0.83
C GLY A 74 -7.12 -20.67 1.67
N ASN A 75 -5.84 -20.49 1.37
CA ASN A 75 -4.98 -19.49 2.03
C ASN A 75 -4.12 -18.81 0.96
N PRO A 76 -4.09 -17.47 0.90
CA PRO A 76 -3.40 -16.74 -0.17
C PRO A 76 -1.88 -16.97 -0.20
N TYR A 77 -1.28 -17.45 0.90
CA TYR A 77 0.16 -17.73 1.03
C TYR A 77 0.50 -19.22 1.05
N LYS A 78 -0.45 -20.09 0.69
CA LYS A 78 -0.22 -21.54 0.60
C LYS A 78 -0.34 -22.00 -0.82
N ALA A 79 0.54 -22.92 -1.20
CA ALA A 79 0.48 -23.56 -2.50
C ALA A 79 -0.90 -24.22 -2.72
N GLY A 80 -1.48 -23.98 -3.89
CA GLY A 80 -2.82 -24.42 -4.26
C GLY A 80 -3.75 -23.26 -4.61
N GLU A 81 -5.04 -23.56 -4.64
CA GLU A 81 -6.08 -22.61 -5.02
C GLU A 81 -6.54 -21.78 -3.82
N TYR A 82 -6.64 -20.47 -4.03
CA TYR A 82 -7.24 -19.51 -3.12
C TYR A 82 -8.41 -18.81 -3.82
N ILE A 83 -9.56 -18.74 -3.18
CA ILE A 83 -10.72 -17.99 -3.66
C ILE A 83 -10.96 -16.85 -2.69
N ASP A 84 -10.97 -15.62 -3.20
CA ASP A 84 -11.19 -14.44 -2.37
C ASP A 84 -12.68 -14.15 -2.13
N GLU A 85 -12.94 -13.09 -1.37
CA GLU A 85 -14.28 -12.65 -1.00
C GLU A 85 -15.10 -12.21 -2.22
N TRP A 86 -14.48 -11.77 -3.31
CA TRP A 86 -15.17 -11.45 -4.57
C TRP A 86 -15.52 -12.70 -5.38
N GLY A 87 -14.93 -13.85 -5.05
CA GLY A 87 -15.05 -15.11 -5.79
C GLY A 87 -13.99 -15.27 -6.88
N CYS A 88 -12.97 -14.43 -6.91
CA CYS A 88 -11.86 -14.53 -7.87
C CYS A 88 -10.92 -15.68 -7.46
N VAL A 89 -10.43 -16.43 -8.43
CA VAL A 89 -9.62 -17.63 -8.20
C VAL A 89 -8.15 -17.34 -8.47
N PHE A 90 -7.33 -17.51 -7.43
CA PHE A 90 -5.89 -17.37 -7.45
C PHE A 90 -5.24 -18.75 -7.39
N ASP A 91 -4.22 -18.96 -8.21
CA ASP A 91 -3.36 -20.14 -8.16
C ASP A 91 -2.02 -19.74 -7.55
N ASN A 92 -1.66 -20.39 -6.47
CA ASN A 92 -0.40 -20.18 -5.80
C ASN A 92 0.53 -21.37 -6.02
N VAL A 93 1.64 -21.14 -6.71
CA VAL A 93 2.62 -22.19 -7.01
C VAL A 93 3.55 -22.46 -5.83
N TYR A 94 3.79 -21.48 -4.94
CA TYR A 94 4.79 -21.56 -3.88
C TYR A 94 4.27 -21.05 -2.52
N ASP A 95 4.58 -21.76 -1.44
CA ASP A 95 4.30 -21.30 -0.09
C ASP A 95 5.03 -19.98 0.22
N GLY A 96 4.31 -19.01 0.79
CA GLY A 96 4.87 -17.76 1.34
C GLY A 96 4.82 -16.53 0.43
N ILE A 97 4.35 -16.66 -0.80
CA ILE A 97 4.06 -15.56 -1.74
C ILE A 97 2.55 -15.51 -2.05
N ILE A 98 2.05 -14.39 -2.58
CA ILE A 98 0.65 -14.28 -3.02
C ILE A 98 0.51 -14.97 -4.39
N GLY A 99 -0.62 -15.66 -4.60
CA GLY A 99 -0.92 -16.33 -5.88
C GLY A 99 -1.29 -15.37 -7.02
N GLU A 100 -1.28 -15.89 -8.24
CA GLU A 100 -1.66 -15.16 -9.45
C GLU A 100 -3.06 -15.57 -9.90
N ILE A 101 -3.79 -14.67 -10.55
CA ILE A 101 -5.08 -15.03 -11.14
C ILE A 101 -4.82 -15.83 -12.42
N LYS A 102 -5.32 -17.06 -12.42
CA LYS A 102 -5.30 -17.93 -13.61
C LYS A 102 -6.66 -18.05 -14.27
N LYS A 103 -7.74 -17.73 -13.55
CA LYS A 103 -9.11 -17.81 -14.05
C LYS A 103 -9.86 -16.53 -13.66
N PRO A 104 -10.27 -15.70 -14.63
CA PRO A 104 -11.10 -14.55 -14.33
C PRO A 104 -12.47 -14.99 -13.80
N LEU A 105 -13.11 -14.14 -13.01
CA LEU A 105 -14.46 -14.42 -12.49
C LEU A 105 -15.49 -14.51 -13.62
N ILE A 106 -15.35 -13.64 -14.63
CA ILE A 106 -16.15 -13.61 -15.85
C ILE A 106 -15.21 -13.51 -17.06
N GLU A 107 -15.57 -14.16 -18.17
CA GLU A 107 -14.76 -14.15 -19.40
C GLU A 107 -15.08 -12.97 -20.32
N ASP A 108 -16.27 -12.39 -20.17
CA ASP A 108 -16.79 -11.30 -21.00
C ASP A 108 -17.55 -10.31 -20.11
N ILE A 109 -17.41 -9.01 -20.38
CA ILE A 109 -18.03 -7.96 -19.58
C ILE A 109 -19.57 -7.99 -19.60
N SER A 110 -20.18 -8.60 -20.62
CA SER A 110 -21.65 -8.80 -20.69
C SER A 110 -22.20 -9.68 -19.55
N ASP A 111 -21.34 -10.48 -18.92
CA ASP A 111 -21.64 -11.32 -17.75
C ASP A 111 -21.53 -10.56 -16.41
N ILE A 112 -21.48 -9.22 -16.44
CA ILE A 112 -21.33 -8.36 -15.25
C ILE A 112 -22.36 -8.63 -14.14
N ASN A 113 -23.55 -9.14 -14.47
CA ASN A 113 -24.57 -9.53 -13.50
C ASN A 113 -24.12 -10.64 -12.53
N ARG A 114 -23.04 -11.36 -12.83
CA ARG A 114 -22.41 -12.36 -11.96
C ARG A 114 -21.45 -11.74 -10.94
N VAL A 115 -21.07 -10.47 -11.11
CA VAL A 115 -20.18 -9.75 -10.20
C VAL A 115 -20.98 -9.28 -8.99
N ILE A 116 -20.76 -9.93 -7.85
CA ILE A 116 -21.43 -9.62 -6.58
C ILE A 116 -20.40 -9.06 -5.60
N PRO A 117 -20.45 -7.74 -5.27
CA PRO A 117 -19.55 -7.16 -4.27
C PRO A 117 -19.74 -7.83 -2.91
N PRO A 118 -18.65 -8.04 -2.15
CA PRO A 118 -18.71 -8.76 -0.87
C PRO A 118 -19.21 -7.92 0.29
N TYR A 119 -20.37 -7.25 0.14
CA TYR A 119 -20.97 -6.46 1.21
C TYR A 119 -21.23 -7.27 2.49
N GLU A 120 -21.33 -8.61 2.41
CA GLU A 120 -21.48 -9.48 3.57
C GLU A 120 -20.29 -9.48 4.53
N ILE A 121 -19.09 -9.06 4.08
CA ILE A 121 -17.89 -9.03 4.93
C ILE A 121 -17.86 -7.79 5.83
N LEU A 122 -18.57 -6.73 5.47
CA LEU A 122 -18.63 -5.53 6.28
C LEU A 122 -19.18 -5.86 7.68
N PRO A 123 -18.72 -5.18 8.75
CA PRO A 123 -19.07 -5.56 10.10
C PRO A 123 -20.58 -5.65 10.29
N SER A 124 -21.08 -6.76 10.85
CA SER A 124 -22.52 -6.89 11.14
C SER A 124 -22.99 -5.94 12.25
N ASP A 125 -22.08 -5.57 13.17
CA ASP A 125 -22.27 -4.55 14.20
C ASP A 125 -21.17 -3.49 14.07
N TYR A 126 -21.50 -2.40 13.37
CA TYR A 126 -20.58 -1.28 13.14
C TYR A 126 -20.16 -0.60 14.45
N ALA A 127 -21.05 -0.51 15.44
CA ALA A 127 -20.74 0.17 16.69
C ALA A 127 -19.69 -0.62 17.48
N LYS A 128 -19.93 -1.92 17.67
CA LYS A 128 -18.97 -2.81 18.34
C LYS A 128 -17.63 -2.88 17.60
N ALA A 129 -17.66 -2.92 16.27
CA ALA A 129 -16.44 -2.92 15.46
C ALA A 129 -15.66 -1.61 15.64
N ARG A 130 -16.31 -0.45 15.59
CA ARG A 130 -15.67 0.85 15.86
C ARG A 130 -15.09 0.92 17.27
N ASP A 131 -15.82 0.49 18.29
CA ASP A 131 -15.36 0.52 19.68
C ASP A 131 -14.08 -0.32 19.86
N PHE A 132 -13.99 -1.48 19.20
CA PHE A 132 -12.78 -2.30 19.19
C PHE A 132 -11.59 -1.57 18.54
N VAL A 133 -11.79 -0.97 17.37
CA VAL A 133 -10.74 -0.23 16.65
C VAL A 133 -10.28 0.98 17.46
N ASN A 134 -11.22 1.75 18.01
CA ASN A 134 -10.92 2.96 18.77
C ASN A 134 -10.21 2.65 20.09
N SER A 135 -10.61 1.57 20.75
CA SER A 135 -9.89 1.06 21.94
C SER A 135 -8.45 0.68 21.60
N PHE A 136 -8.20 0.02 20.47
CA PHE A 136 -6.83 -0.26 20.02
C PHE A 136 -6.04 1.02 19.74
N CYS A 137 -6.63 1.98 19.03
CA CYS A 137 -5.97 3.25 18.69
C CYS A 137 -5.62 4.06 19.95
N GLY A 138 -6.53 4.15 20.91
CA GLY A 138 -6.33 4.87 22.18
C GLY A 138 -5.30 4.24 23.12
N ASN A 139 -4.94 2.97 22.93
CA ASN A 139 -3.93 2.26 23.71
C ASN A 139 -2.57 2.15 22.98
N SER A 140 -2.38 2.87 21.88
CA SER A 140 -1.17 2.83 21.06
C SER A 140 -0.59 4.24 20.87
N ASP A 141 0.73 4.38 20.94
CA ASP A 141 1.47 5.60 20.57
C ASP A 141 1.91 5.61 19.09
N LYS A 142 1.60 4.54 18.35
CA LYS A 142 1.97 4.36 16.94
C LYS A 142 0.94 4.98 15.99
N PHE A 143 1.37 5.30 14.78
CA PHE A 143 0.50 5.73 13.71
C PHE A 143 -0.28 4.54 13.13
N VAL A 144 -1.60 4.52 13.30
CA VAL A 144 -2.42 3.32 13.04
C VAL A 144 -3.07 3.37 11.66
N PHE A 145 -2.89 2.31 10.87
CA PHE A 145 -3.59 2.12 9.60
C PHE A 145 -5.01 1.57 9.79
N GLY A 146 -5.94 2.04 8.95
CA GLY A 146 -7.17 1.31 8.65
C GLY A 146 -6.85 0.01 7.90
N SER A 147 -7.42 -1.10 8.36
CA SER A 147 -7.17 -2.42 7.76
C SER A 147 -8.12 -2.67 6.58
N CYS A 148 -7.99 -1.85 5.53
CA CYS A 148 -8.59 -2.09 4.22
C CYS A 148 -7.56 -1.78 3.12
N CYS A 149 -7.72 -2.39 1.96
CA CYS A 149 -6.88 -2.13 0.79
C CYS A 149 -7.73 -2.06 -0.49
N PRO A 150 -8.55 -0.99 -0.65
CA PRO A 150 -9.22 -0.70 -1.91
C PRO A 150 -8.25 -0.71 -3.08
N ARG A 151 -8.60 -1.46 -4.13
CA ARG A 151 -7.77 -1.63 -5.33
C ARG A 151 -8.62 -1.81 -6.57
N LEU A 152 -8.92 -0.69 -7.21
CA LEU A 152 -9.94 -0.59 -8.24
C LEU A 152 -9.46 -1.23 -9.55
N TRP A 153 -8.28 -0.84 -10.03
CA TRP A 153 -7.73 -1.35 -11.29
C TRP A 153 -7.36 -2.82 -11.20
N GLU A 154 -6.69 -3.21 -10.13
CA GLU A 154 -6.33 -4.61 -9.93
C GLU A 154 -7.58 -5.47 -9.76
N ARG A 155 -8.62 -4.99 -9.04
CA ARG A 155 -9.89 -5.74 -8.94
C ARG A 155 -10.57 -5.93 -10.30
N ILE A 156 -10.50 -4.96 -11.22
CA ILE A 156 -11.01 -5.13 -12.58
C ILE A 156 -10.24 -6.26 -13.28
N GLN A 157 -8.91 -6.24 -13.21
CA GLN A 157 -8.08 -7.33 -13.77
C GLN A 157 -8.40 -8.67 -13.12
N PHE A 158 -8.79 -8.68 -11.85
CA PHE A 158 -9.12 -9.91 -11.14
C PHE A 158 -10.44 -10.52 -11.60
N ILE A 159 -11.39 -9.65 -11.95
CA ILE A 159 -12.72 -10.05 -12.41
C ILE A 159 -12.70 -10.47 -13.88
N LEU A 160 -12.03 -9.72 -14.76
CA LEU A 160 -12.05 -9.91 -16.22
C LEU A 160 -10.83 -10.65 -16.78
N GLY A 161 -9.74 -10.69 -16.02
CA GLY A 161 -8.41 -10.99 -16.56
C GLY A 161 -7.78 -9.74 -17.18
N THR A 162 -6.44 -9.66 -17.15
CA THR A 162 -5.71 -8.46 -17.57
C THR A 162 -5.95 -8.09 -19.03
N GLU A 163 -6.04 -9.05 -19.95
CA GLU A 163 -6.24 -8.77 -21.39
C GLU A 163 -7.59 -8.11 -21.64
N ASN A 164 -8.69 -8.71 -21.16
CA ASN A 164 -10.03 -8.14 -21.29
C ASN A 164 -10.15 -6.81 -20.56
N ALA A 165 -9.63 -6.70 -19.33
CA ALA A 165 -9.61 -5.44 -18.59
C ALA A 165 -8.95 -4.29 -19.38
N MET A 166 -7.84 -4.57 -20.08
CA MET A 166 -7.13 -3.61 -20.93
C MET A 166 -7.88 -3.26 -22.22
N MET A 167 -8.65 -4.19 -22.79
CA MET A 167 -9.50 -3.92 -23.95
C MET A 167 -10.75 -3.11 -23.56
N ASP A 168 -11.47 -3.56 -22.53
CA ASP A 168 -12.74 -2.97 -22.09
C ASP A 168 -12.57 -1.53 -21.61
N ILE A 169 -11.45 -1.21 -20.97
CA ILE A 169 -11.16 0.17 -20.58
C ILE A 169 -10.97 1.10 -21.79
N MET A 170 -10.43 0.60 -22.90
CA MET A 170 -10.22 1.39 -24.12
C MET A 170 -11.52 1.58 -24.90
N LEU A 171 -12.41 0.59 -24.87
CA LEU A 171 -13.75 0.68 -25.46
C LEU A 171 -14.68 1.57 -24.61
N TYR A 172 -14.55 1.48 -23.29
CA TYR A 172 -15.25 2.28 -22.29
C TYR A 172 -16.79 2.29 -22.45
N GLU A 173 -17.33 1.10 -22.72
CA GLU A 173 -18.76 0.82 -22.87
C GLU A 173 -19.50 0.86 -21.51
N ASN A 174 -20.84 0.79 -21.55
CA ASN A 174 -21.66 1.00 -20.35
C ASN A 174 -21.39 -0.05 -19.27
N GLU A 175 -21.21 -1.30 -19.68
CA GLU A 175 -20.96 -2.43 -18.81
C GLU A 175 -19.63 -2.26 -18.06
N PHE A 176 -18.59 -1.77 -18.72
CA PHE A 176 -17.32 -1.45 -18.05
C PHE A 176 -17.48 -0.31 -17.03
N ARG A 177 -18.28 0.72 -17.36
CA ARG A 177 -18.59 1.81 -16.42
C ARG A 177 -19.39 1.33 -15.22
N ASP A 178 -20.32 0.40 -15.43
CA ASP A 178 -21.05 -0.25 -14.35
C ASP A 178 -20.12 -1.10 -13.48
N LEU A 179 -19.15 -1.82 -14.07
CA LEU A 179 -18.17 -2.59 -13.30
C LEU A 179 -17.31 -1.67 -12.43
N LEU A 180 -16.81 -0.57 -13.01
CA LEU A 180 -16.07 0.47 -12.28
C LEU A 180 -16.87 0.96 -11.08
N ARG A 181 -18.15 1.30 -11.29
CA ARG A 181 -19.05 1.78 -10.23
C ARG A 181 -19.28 0.72 -9.16
N ILE A 182 -19.54 -0.52 -9.54
CA ILE A 182 -19.76 -1.65 -8.61
C ILE A 182 -18.56 -1.82 -7.66
N ILE A 183 -17.34 -1.77 -8.19
CA ILE A 183 -16.12 -1.91 -7.39
C ILE A 183 -15.88 -0.65 -6.55
N HIS A 184 -16.04 0.53 -7.15
CA HIS A 184 -15.84 1.81 -6.47
C HIS A 184 -16.81 2.01 -5.30
N ASP A 185 -18.10 1.71 -5.47
CA ASP A 185 -19.13 1.83 -4.43
C ASP A 185 -18.79 0.92 -3.23
N PHE A 186 -18.31 -0.30 -3.48
CA PHE A 186 -17.86 -1.21 -2.43
C PHE A 186 -16.62 -0.66 -1.69
N ASN A 187 -15.61 -0.21 -2.45
CA ASN A 187 -14.39 0.39 -1.88
C ASN A 187 -14.71 1.61 -1.00
N LEU A 188 -15.64 2.47 -1.43
CA LEU A 188 -16.12 3.59 -0.62
C LEU A 188 -16.78 3.11 0.66
N LYS A 189 -17.59 2.05 0.63
CA LYS A 189 -18.24 1.50 1.83
C LYS A 189 -17.25 0.93 2.84
N GLU A 190 -16.16 0.30 2.38
CA GLU A 190 -15.05 -0.10 3.25
C GLU A 190 -14.35 1.13 3.86
N LEU A 191 -13.99 2.11 3.03
CA LEU A 191 -13.33 3.33 3.48
C LEU A 191 -14.21 4.14 4.44
N GLU A 192 -15.52 4.22 4.23
CA GLU A 192 -16.47 4.92 5.10
C GLU A 192 -16.46 4.32 6.52
N PHE A 193 -16.42 2.98 6.62
CA PHE A 193 -16.30 2.32 7.91
C PHE A 193 -15.00 2.73 8.61
N TRP A 194 -13.85 2.61 7.93
CA TRP A 194 -12.56 2.95 8.53
C TRP A 194 -12.40 4.45 8.83
N ALA A 195 -12.93 5.33 7.98
CA ALA A 195 -12.95 6.77 8.19
C ALA A 195 -13.71 7.14 9.47
N SER A 196 -14.72 6.35 9.86
CA SER A 196 -15.51 6.54 11.08
C SER A 196 -14.84 6.05 12.38
N THR A 197 -13.63 5.48 12.29
CA THR A 197 -12.85 5.00 13.46
C THR A 197 -11.73 5.98 13.83
N ASP A 198 -10.98 5.70 14.89
CA ASP A 198 -9.85 6.52 15.38
C ASP A 198 -8.50 6.20 14.71
N VAL A 199 -8.48 5.40 13.64
CA VAL A 199 -7.24 5.18 12.86
C VAL A 199 -6.66 6.50 12.38
N ASP A 200 -5.35 6.57 12.19
CA ASP A 200 -4.67 7.80 11.76
C ASP A 200 -4.72 7.97 10.24
N VAL A 201 -4.71 6.86 9.50
CA VAL A 201 -4.54 6.84 8.04
C VAL A 201 -5.37 5.76 7.36
N LEU A 202 -5.98 6.11 6.23
CA LEU A 202 -6.55 5.17 5.28
C LEU A 202 -5.55 4.89 4.17
N MET A 203 -5.76 3.81 3.42
CA MET A 203 -4.93 3.51 2.27
C MET A 203 -5.75 3.00 1.11
N PHE A 204 -5.19 3.14 -0.09
CA PHE A 204 -5.62 2.43 -1.29
C PHE A 204 -4.39 2.03 -2.10
N MET A 205 -4.57 1.09 -3.02
CA MET A 205 -3.49 0.49 -3.76
C MET A 205 -3.93 0.23 -5.18
N ASP A 206 -3.07 0.48 -6.17
CA ASP A 206 -3.25 -0.05 -7.52
C ASP A 206 -1.92 0.10 -8.24
N ASP A 207 -1.36 -1.00 -8.75
CA ASP A 207 -0.12 -0.96 -9.50
C ASP A 207 -0.36 -0.38 -10.89
N TRP A 208 0.17 0.83 -11.11
CA TRP A 208 0.01 1.58 -12.34
C TRP A 208 1.22 1.55 -13.25
N GLY A 209 2.38 1.12 -12.76
CA GLY A 209 3.64 1.19 -13.49
C GLY A 209 4.11 -0.15 -14.05
N CYS A 210 4.67 -0.09 -15.26
CA CYS A 210 5.66 -1.04 -15.77
C CYS A 210 7.08 -0.58 -15.39
N GLN A 211 8.12 -1.25 -15.90
CA GLN A 211 9.52 -0.87 -15.62
C GLN A 211 9.89 0.57 -16.04
N ASN A 212 9.25 1.12 -17.09
CA ASN A 212 9.66 2.39 -17.71
C ASN A 212 8.50 3.28 -18.20
N GLN A 213 7.25 2.92 -17.92
CA GLN A 213 6.05 3.68 -18.30
C GLN A 213 4.86 3.24 -17.44
N LEU A 214 3.76 4.00 -17.48
CA LEU A 214 2.47 3.55 -16.95
C LEU A 214 1.87 2.40 -17.79
N LEU A 215 1.02 1.60 -17.15
CA LEU A 215 0.17 0.59 -17.79
C LEU A 215 -0.86 1.21 -18.74
N LEU A 216 -1.40 2.37 -18.37
CA LEU A 216 -2.35 3.14 -19.15
C LEU A 216 -1.78 4.51 -19.50
N ARG A 217 -2.22 5.07 -20.62
CA ARG A 217 -1.88 6.47 -20.96
C ARG A 217 -2.34 7.39 -19.83
N PRO A 218 -1.52 8.39 -19.42
CA PRO A 218 -1.87 9.30 -18.32
C PRO A 218 -3.23 9.98 -18.49
N GLU A 219 -3.63 10.31 -19.73
CA GLU A 219 -4.94 10.93 -20.03
C GLU A 219 -6.12 10.02 -19.69
N ILE A 220 -6.01 8.72 -19.97
CA ILE A 220 -7.04 7.73 -19.63
C ILE A 220 -7.13 7.61 -18.11
N TRP A 221 -5.98 7.52 -17.44
CA TRP A 221 -5.93 7.47 -15.99
C TRP A 221 -6.58 8.70 -15.34
N ARG A 222 -6.27 9.90 -15.84
CA ARG A 222 -6.85 11.17 -15.36
C ARG A 222 -8.36 11.27 -15.57
N ASN A 223 -8.86 10.74 -16.67
CA ASN A 223 -10.29 10.81 -16.98
C ASN A 223 -11.11 9.80 -16.18
N ILE A 224 -10.55 8.62 -15.89
CA ILE A 224 -11.29 7.50 -15.29
C ILE A 224 -10.98 7.37 -13.79
N PHE A 225 -9.72 7.20 -13.41
CA PHE A 225 -9.35 6.78 -12.05
C PHE A 225 -9.08 7.96 -11.12
N LYS A 226 -8.48 9.04 -11.60
CA LYS A 226 -8.23 10.24 -10.79
C LYS A 226 -9.48 10.75 -10.06
N PRO A 227 -10.66 10.94 -10.69
CA PRO A 227 -11.84 11.39 -9.96
C PRO A 227 -12.28 10.40 -8.88
N LEU A 228 -12.22 9.08 -9.15
CA LEU A 228 -12.61 8.05 -8.20
C LEU A 228 -11.65 8.00 -6.99
N TYR A 229 -10.35 8.14 -7.22
CA TYR A 229 -9.37 8.22 -6.13
C TYR A 229 -9.47 9.54 -5.36
N LYS A 230 -9.90 10.63 -6.01
CA LYS A 230 -10.18 11.88 -5.33
C LYS A 230 -11.30 11.70 -4.30
N GLU A 231 -12.34 10.93 -4.60
CA GLU A 231 -13.40 10.62 -3.64
C GLU A 231 -12.86 9.87 -2.41
N TYR A 232 -11.90 8.96 -2.58
CA TYR A 232 -11.23 8.30 -1.45
C TYR A 232 -10.46 9.30 -0.59
N CYS A 233 -9.72 10.21 -1.22
CA CYS A 233 -8.94 11.23 -0.53
C CYS A 233 -9.84 12.23 0.20
N ASP A 234 -10.90 12.71 -0.46
CA ASP A 234 -11.89 13.62 0.13
C ASP A 234 -12.58 12.97 1.34
N LEU A 235 -12.93 11.68 1.26
CA LEU A 235 -13.51 10.92 2.36
C LEU A 235 -12.55 10.83 3.55
N ALA A 236 -11.27 10.51 3.31
CA ALA A 236 -10.27 10.46 4.37
C ALA A 236 -10.09 11.84 5.04
N HIS A 237 -9.87 12.88 4.25
CA HIS A 237 -9.58 14.23 4.75
C HIS A 237 -10.77 14.85 5.47
N SER A 238 -11.99 14.66 4.98
CA SER A 238 -13.22 15.14 5.65
C SER A 238 -13.45 14.49 7.02
N ASN A 239 -12.84 13.34 7.28
CA ASN A 239 -12.84 12.66 8.58
C ASN A 239 -11.54 12.87 9.37
N GLY A 240 -10.70 13.83 8.97
CA GLY A 240 -9.45 14.17 9.66
C GLY A 240 -8.37 13.08 9.59
N LYS A 241 -8.42 12.23 8.56
CA LYS A 241 -7.47 11.13 8.32
C LYS A 241 -6.45 11.51 7.26
N TYR A 242 -5.25 10.96 7.36
CA TYR A 242 -4.34 10.92 6.21
C TYR A 242 -4.78 9.82 5.23
N ILE A 243 -4.31 9.87 3.99
CA ILE A 243 -4.48 8.79 3.02
C ILE A 243 -3.18 8.49 2.29
N PHE A 244 -2.79 7.22 2.28
CA PHE A 244 -1.59 6.73 1.59
C PHE A 244 -1.98 5.94 0.35
N MET A 245 -1.09 5.94 -0.64
CA MET A 245 -1.25 5.18 -1.87
C MET A 245 -0.02 4.29 -2.13
N HIS A 246 -0.26 3.05 -2.53
CA HIS A 246 0.79 2.16 -3.05
C HIS A 246 0.59 1.93 -4.55
N SER A 247 1.70 1.97 -5.29
CA SER A 247 1.78 1.51 -6.67
C SER A 247 3.20 1.14 -7.05
N ASP A 248 3.34 -0.01 -7.66
CA ASP A 248 4.58 -0.45 -8.28
C ASP A 248 4.84 0.18 -9.66
N GLY A 249 6.10 0.03 -10.09
CA GLY A 249 6.61 0.47 -11.38
C GLY A 249 6.85 1.97 -11.52
N TYR A 250 6.98 2.38 -12.78
CA TYR A 250 7.23 3.74 -13.22
C TYR A 250 5.93 4.54 -13.24
N ILE A 251 5.78 5.49 -12.30
CA ILE A 251 4.54 6.25 -12.11
C ILE A 251 4.72 7.78 -12.06
N ILE A 252 5.89 8.30 -12.43
CA ILE A 252 6.19 9.75 -12.36
C ILE A 252 5.17 10.61 -13.12
N ASP A 253 4.57 10.06 -14.18
CA ASP A 253 3.58 10.76 -15.01
C ASP A 253 2.27 11.08 -14.30
N ILE A 254 1.95 10.42 -13.18
CA ILE A 254 0.75 10.68 -12.35
C ILE A 254 1.07 11.22 -10.96
N TYR A 255 2.34 11.39 -10.60
CA TYR A 255 2.74 11.85 -9.26
C TYR A 255 2.15 13.23 -8.90
N LYS A 256 2.10 14.15 -9.88
CA LYS A 256 1.45 15.45 -9.71
C LYS A 256 -0.06 15.34 -9.52
N ASP A 257 -0.69 14.38 -10.21
CA ASP A 257 -2.11 14.13 -10.06
C ASP A 257 -2.44 13.53 -8.68
N LEU A 258 -1.59 12.64 -8.16
CA LEU A 258 -1.71 12.09 -6.79
C LEU A 258 -1.60 13.19 -5.72
N ILE A 259 -0.66 14.14 -5.90
CA ILE A 259 -0.56 15.33 -5.04
C ILE A 259 -1.83 16.17 -5.13
N GLU A 260 -2.33 16.42 -6.33
CA GLU A 260 -3.51 17.25 -6.57
C GLU A 260 -4.77 16.71 -5.90
N ILE A 261 -4.97 15.39 -5.94
CA ILE A 261 -6.14 14.75 -5.30
C ILE A 261 -6.00 14.58 -3.79
N GLY A 262 -4.83 14.87 -3.21
CA GLY A 262 -4.64 14.88 -1.75
C GLY A 262 -3.98 13.63 -1.16
N VAL A 263 -3.27 12.82 -1.95
CA VAL A 263 -2.47 11.72 -1.38
C VAL A 263 -1.37 12.28 -0.49
N ASN A 264 -1.29 11.83 0.77
CA ASN A 264 -0.33 12.33 1.75
C ASN A 264 1.04 11.64 1.64
N ALA A 265 1.05 10.34 1.34
CA ALA A 265 2.26 9.59 1.10
C ALA A 265 2.08 8.54 -0.01
N VAL A 266 3.12 8.35 -0.81
CA VAL A 266 3.16 7.35 -1.89
C VAL A 266 4.30 6.37 -1.65
N ASN A 267 3.97 5.09 -1.64
CA ASN A 267 4.95 4.01 -1.78
C ASN A 267 5.04 3.62 -3.27
N SER A 268 6.23 3.74 -3.85
CA SER A 268 6.47 3.40 -5.26
C SER A 268 7.92 3.01 -5.51
N GLN A 269 8.19 2.34 -6.63
CA GLN A 269 9.52 1.87 -7.01
C GLN A 269 10.44 3.01 -7.49
N LEU A 270 10.92 3.85 -6.57
CA LEU A 270 11.75 5.04 -6.88
C LEU A 270 12.95 4.75 -7.80
N PHE A 271 13.53 3.56 -7.70
CA PHE A 271 14.75 3.17 -8.40
C PHE A 271 14.54 2.83 -9.89
N CYS A 272 13.29 2.65 -10.34
CA CYS A 272 12.97 2.55 -11.76
C CYS A 272 12.75 3.92 -12.45
N MET A 273 12.74 5.01 -11.68
CA MET A 273 12.51 6.38 -12.15
C MET A 273 13.78 7.26 -12.05
N ASP A 274 13.83 8.37 -12.79
CA ASP A 274 14.92 9.36 -12.62
C ASP A 274 14.70 10.15 -11.32
N MET A 275 15.53 9.88 -10.31
CA MET A 275 15.51 10.55 -9.01
C MET A 275 15.62 12.07 -9.12
N ARG A 276 16.32 12.61 -10.13
CA ARG A 276 16.42 14.06 -10.36
C ARG A 276 15.10 14.63 -10.87
N GLN A 277 14.38 13.87 -11.70
CA GLN A 277 13.04 14.24 -12.16
C GLN A 277 12.07 14.25 -10.98
N ILE A 278 12.07 13.18 -10.16
CA ILE A 278 11.27 13.12 -8.93
C ILE A 278 11.57 14.32 -8.04
N ALA A 279 12.85 14.59 -7.76
CA ALA A 279 13.25 15.71 -6.91
C ALA A 279 12.77 17.06 -7.45
N LYS A 280 12.88 17.28 -8.77
CA LYS A 280 12.44 18.51 -9.43
C LYS A 280 10.93 18.69 -9.37
N GLU A 281 10.17 17.62 -9.56
CA GLU A 281 8.72 17.71 -9.77
C GLU A 281 7.93 17.63 -8.46
N VAL A 282 8.34 16.80 -7.51
CA VAL A 282 7.51 16.38 -6.37
C VAL A 282 8.16 16.45 -4.99
N LYS A 283 9.47 16.73 -4.88
CA LYS A 283 10.09 16.96 -3.57
C LYS A 283 9.35 18.04 -2.78
N ASN A 284 9.15 17.80 -1.49
CA ASN A 284 8.45 18.69 -0.55
C ASN A 284 6.96 18.93 -0.85
N LYS A 285 6.35 18.10 -1.72
CA LYS A 285 4.92 18.18 -2.04
C LYS A 285 4.15 16.93 -1.65
N ILE A 286 4.86 15.82 -1.42
CA ILE A 286 4.32 14.55 -0.98
C ILE A 286 5.38 13.83 -0.15
N THR A 287 4.93 12.94 0.74
CA THR A 287 5.84 12.07 1.48
C THR A 287 6.16 10.82 0.67
N PHE A 288 7.44 10.51 0.53
CA PHE A 288 7.89 9.23 -0.03
C PHE A 288 7.85 8.16 1.07
N TRP A 289 6.89 7.25 0.96
CA TRP A 289 6.79 6.11 1.85
C TRP A 289 7.68 4.99 1.33
N GLY A 290 8.98 5.04 1.62
CA GLY A 290 9.94 4.17 0.95
C GLY A 290 10.16 4.55 -0.52
N GLU A 291 10.69 3.67 -1.37
CA GLU A 291 11.22 2.34 -1.11
C GLU A 291 12.74 2.29 -1.38
N ILE A 292 13.43 1.27 -0.85
CA ILE A 292 14.75 0.82 -1.32
C ILE A 292 14.55 -0.35 -2.28
N ASP A 293 15.28 -0.34 -3.41
CA ASP A 293 15.17 -1.30 -4.50
C ASP A 293 15.21 -2.78 -4.06
N ARG A 294 14.05 -3.44 -4.11
CA ARG A 294 13.91 -4.88 -3.83
C ARG A 294 14.47 -5.81 -4.89
N GLN A 295 14.62 -5.38 -6.14
CA GLN A 295 15.09 -6.23 -7.24
C GLN A 295 16.62 -6.36 -7.28
N HIS A 296 17.35 -5.33 -6.84
CA HIS A 296 18.81 -5.32 -6.96
C HIS A 296 19.57 -4.95 -5.69
N VAL A 297 18.97 -4.14 -4.80
CA VAL A 297 19.64 -3.73 -3.55
C VAL A 297 19.33 -4.71 -2.44
N LEU A 298 18.05 -4.96 -2.12
CA LEU A 298 17.68 -5.78 -0.97
C LEU A 298 18.09 -7.26 -1.10
N VAL A 299 18.17 -7.78 -2.32
CA VAL A 299 18.64 -9.15 -2.59
C VAL A 299 20.16 -9.29 -2.66
N SER A 300 20.91 -8.19 -2.49
CA SER A 300 22.37 -8.21 -2.61
C SER A 300 23.08 -8.66 -1.34
N ASN A 301 24.19 -9.38 -1.50
CA ASN A 301 25.13 -9.66 -0.41
C ASN A 301 26.12 -8.51 -0.15
N ASP A 302 26.18 -7.50 -1.04
CA ASP A 302 27.01 -6.32 -0.87
C ASP A 302 26.25 -5.23 -0.12
N LEU A 303 26.51 -5.10 1.18
CA LEU A 303 25.85 -4.16 2.08
C LEU A 303 26.11 -2.69 1.71
N GLU A 304 27.19 -2.37 0.99
CA GLU A 304 27.43 -0.99 0.53
C GLU A 304 26.40 -0.55 -0.51
N LYS A 305 25.76 -1.48 -1.24
CA LYS A 305 24.63 -1.12 -2.11
C LYS A 305 23.46 -0.53 -1.34
N GLY A 306 23.16 -1.07 -0.15
CA GLY A 306 22.15 -0.51 0.74
C GLY A 306 22.48 0.91 1.18
N ARG A 307 23.73 1.15 1.60
CA ARG A 307 24.18 2.50 1.99
C ARG A 307 24.15 3.48 0.83
N ALA A 308 24.64 3.06 -0.35
CA ALA A 308 24.64 3.88 -1.55
C ALA A 308 23.21 4.22 -2.01
N ALA A 309 22.28 3.27 -1.91
CA ALA A 309 20.87 3.49 -2.20
C ALA A 309 20.25 4.56 -1.27
N VAL A 310 20.49 4.46 0.04
CA VAL A 310 20.05 5.47 1.01
C VAL A 310 20.63 6.85 0.69
N ARG A 311 21.94 6.93 0.42
CA ARG A 311 22.60 8.21 0.07
C ARG A 311 21.99 8.82 -1.20
N LYS A 312 21.75 8.01 -2.24
CA LYS A 312 21.12 8.46 -3.49
C LYS A 312 19.73 9.05 -3.27
N VAL A 313 18.90 8.38 -2.48
CA VAL A 313 17.56 8.88 -2.11
C VAL A 313 17.69 10.15 -1.28
N ALA A 314 18.57 10.16 -0.27
CA ALA A 314 18.77 11.30 0.61
C ALA A 314 19.24 12.55 -0.14
N GLU A 315 20.26 12.44 -0.99
CA GLU A 315 20.79 13.54 -1.79
C GLU A 315 19.70 14.24 -2.62
N SER A 316 18.73 13.47 -3.10
CA SER A 316 17.66 13.97 -3.95
C SER A 316 16.47 14.47 -3.15
N LEU A 317 15.98 13.67 -2.20
CA LEU A 317 14.64 13.83 -1.61
C LEU A 317 14.65 14.26 -0.14
N TYR A 318 15.75 14.07 0.60
CA TYR A 318 15.77 14.38 2.03
C TYR A 318 15.52 15.86 2.29
N ASN A 319 14.73 16.11 3.34
CA ASN A 319 14.48 17.41 3.92
C ASN A 319 14.31 17.21 5.45
N PRO A 320 15.03 17.95 6.31
CA PRO A 320 14.87 17.86 7.75
C PRO A 320 13.44 18.21 8.22
N LYS A 321 12.64 18.86 7.37
CA LYS A 321 11.22 19.11 7.65
C LYS A 321 10.35 17.86 7.53
N GLY A 322 10.76 16.81 6.83
CA GLY A 322 9.93 15.62 6.59
C GLY A 322 9.87 15.25 5.12
N GLY A 323 8.86 14.45 4.76
CA GLY A 323 8.63 14.00 3.39
C GLY A 323 9.28 12.67 3.01
N ILE A 324 9.87 11.95 3.97
CA ILE A 324 10.34 10.57 3.76
C ILE A 324 9.94 9.74 4.98
N ILE A 325 9.45 8.53 4.72
CA ILE A 325 9.39 7.42 5.68
C ILE A 325 10.46 6.42 5.24
N ALA A 326 11.36 6.06 6.15
CA ALA A 326 12.35 5.01 5.92
C ALA A 326 11.64 3.65 5.88
N GLN A 327 11.11 3.31 4.71
CA GLN A 327 10.40 2.07 4.45
C GLN A 327 11.09 1.25 3.36
N PHE A 328 11.05 -0.08 3.53
CA PHE A 328 11.42 -1.06 2.53
C PHE A 328 10.78 -2.43 2.86
N GLU A 329 10.81 -3.33 1.90
CA GLU A 329 10.19 -4.66 1.99
C GLU A 329 11.21 -5.80 1.99
N LEU A 330 11.18 -6.65 3.01
CA LEU A 330 11.90 -7.91 3.04
C LEU A 330 11.01 -9.03 2.49
N GLY A 331 11.10 -9.22 1.17
CA GLY A 331 10.47 -10.31 0.46
C GLY A 331 11.36 -11.55 0.32
N THR A 332 10.90 -12.53 -0.46
CA THR A 332 11.64 -13.77 -0.73
C THR A 332 12.98 -13.47 -1.40
N GLY A 333 14.07 -13.98 -0.81
CA GLY A 333 15.43 -13.79 -1.32
C GLY A 333 16.12 -12.50 -0.88
N ALA A 334 15.43 -11.61 -0.14
CA ALA A 334 16.06 -10.45 0.46
C ALA A 334 17.12 -10.87 1.49
N ASN A 335 18.25 -10.17 1.51
CA ASN A 335 19.28 -10.31 2.52
C ASN A 335 18.84 -9.56 3.80
N PRO A 336 18.51 -10.24 4.91
CA PRO A 336 18.00 -9.59 6.11
C PRO A 336 19.03 -8.66 6.78
N ASP A 337 20.34 -8.88 6.59
CA ASP A 337 21.38 -7.97 7.10
C ASP A 337 21.33 -6.59 6.41
N MET A 338 20.79 -6.52 5.19
CA MET A 338 20.62 -5.26 4.44
C MET A 338 19.73 -4.26 5.19
N ALA A 339 18.72 -4.77 5.90
CA ALA A 339 17.76 -3.94 6.65
C ALA A 339 18.45 -3.10 7.73
N MET A 340 19.37 -3.72 8.49
CA MET A 340 20.13 -3.03 9.55
C MET A 340 20.98 -1.91 8.97
N VAL A 341 21.60 -2.17 7.81
CA VAL A 341 22.50 -1.22 7.14
C VAL A 341 21.73 -0.04 6.56
N ILE A 342 20.56 -0.27 5.98
CA ILE A 342 19.69 0.79 5.46
C ILE A 342 19.26 1.73 6.59
N TYR A 343 18.78 1.18 7.71
CA TYR A 343 18.36 2.01 8.84
C TYR A 343 19.53 2.76 9.49
N ASP A 344 20.68 2.10 9.69
CA ASP A 344 21.91 2.74 10.20
C ASP A 344 22.35 3.91 9.30
N GLU A 345 22.28 3.75 7.98
CA GLU A 345 22.66 4.82 7.06
C GLU A 345 21.66 5.99 7.09
N TRP A 346 20.36 5.73 7.21
CA TRP A 346 19.36 6.79 7.38
C TRP A 346 19.60 7.60 8.67
N GLU A 347 19.97 6.95 9.77
CA GLU A 347 20.33 7.67 11.00
C GLU A 347 21.56 8.57 10.82
N LYS A 348 22.56 8.13 10.05
CA LYS A 348 23.74 8.95 9.75
C LYS A 348 23.39 10.16 8.90
N ILE A 349 22.50 10.01 7.91
CA ILE A 349 22.00 11.13 7.10
C ILE A 349 21.31 12.17 7.97
N GLN A 350 20.50 11.72 8.93
CA GLN A 350 19.76 12.63 9.80
C GLN A 350 20.62 13.39 10.80
N LYS A 351 21.74 12.80 11.23
CA LYS A 351 22.69 13.44 12.18
C LYS A 351 23.64 14.45 11.52
N ARG A 352 23.67 14.52 10.19
CA ARG A 352 24.46 15.51 9.41
C ARG A 352 23.68 16.81 9.30
#